data_AF-A0A3D4NY13-F1
#
_entry.id   AF-A0A3D4NY13-F1
#
_cell.length_a   1.000
_cell.length_b   1.000
_cell.length_c   1.000
_cell.angle_alpha   90.00
_cell.angle_beta   90.00
_cell.angle_gamma   90.00
#
_symmetry.space_group_name_H-M   'P 1'
#
loop_
_entity.id
_entity.type
_entity.pdbx_description
1 polymer ?
#
loop_
_entity_poly.entity_id
_entity_poly.type
_entity_poly.pdbx_seq_one_letter_code
_entity_poly.pdbx_strand_id
1 'polypeptide(L)'
;MSRSFREVETAFQSLRRQFLEKAISRREFIDQLKKLRLRDSLGRFWMIGAQSGKWYFFDGRDWVVSDPPSEDSGRVKCLGCGLENESDAEACAGCGEPLKEKAAACNREGEASPLDEEILFKTPRENFVLRRLGASSLFFFSGGTGLILGIVLGAFAGASDFFSGLARLLPDSLGTLQGTLMGGIVFAVLGGLLGFVLLGAIGCLQAHLFNGISAVVGGFRVTLDQ
;
A
#
# COMPACT_ATOMS: atom_id res chain seq x y z
N MET A 1 0.08 -34.53 17.12
CA MET A 1 -0.37 -34.09 15.79
C MET A 1 -0.52 -32.58 15.83
N SER A 2 0.42 -31.85 15.23
CA SER A 2 0.30 -30.41 15.01
C SER A 2 -0.77 -30.19 13.93
N ARG A 3 -1.85 -29.46 14.26
CA ARG A 3 -2.84 -29.03 13.25
C ARG A 3 -2.16 -28.11 12.25
N SER A 4 -2.53 -28.19 10.98
CA SER A 4 -2.03 -27.28 9.94
C SER A 4 -2.82 -25.97 9.92
N PHE A 5 -2.23 -24.88 9.42
CA PHE A 5 -2.93 -23.59 9.25
C PHE A 5 -4.20 -23.74 8.38
N ARG A 6 -4.12 -24.57 7.33
CA ARG A 6 -5.24 -24.85 6.42
C ARG A 6 -6.39 -25.58 7.09
N GLU A 7 -6.11 -26.52 7.99
CA GLU A 7 -7.13 -27.21 8.78
C GLU A 7 -7.87 -26.25 9.72
N VAL A 8 -7.12 -25.36 10.37
CA VAL A 8 -7.69 -24.35 11.27
C VAL A 8 -8.58 -23.36 10.51
N GLU A 9 -8.14 -22.92 9.33
CA GLU A 9 -8.93 -22.04 8.48
C GLU A 9 -10.22 -22.72 8.00
N THR A 10 -10.15 -23.99 7.60
CA THR A 10 -11.33 -24.78 7.21
C THR A 10 -12.31 -24.92 8.38
N ALA A 11 -11.80 -25.20 9.58
CA ALA A 11 -12.61 -25.28 10.79
C ALA A 11 -13.26 -23.94 11.14
N PHE A 12 -12.52 -22.84 11.00
CA PHE A 12 -13.05 -21.48 11.20
C PHE A 12 -14.18 -21.15 10.23
N GLN A 13 -14.04 -21.47 8.94
CA GLN A 13 -15.09 -21.21 7.96
C GLN A 13 -16.38 -22.00 8.27
N SER A 14 -16.24 -23.28 8.67
CA SER A 14 -17.38 -24.09 9.11
C SER A 14 -18.06 -23.49 10.34
N LEU A 15 -17.27 -23.06 11.32
CA LEU A 15 -17.76 -22.42 12.56
C LEU A 15 -18.47 -21.10 12.27
N ARG A 16 -17.91 -20.27 11.37
CA ARG A 16 -18.49 -19.00 10.95
C ARG A 16 -19.83 -19.19 10.25
N ARG A 17 -19.95 -20.22 9.40
CA ARG A 17 -21.21 -20.56 8.75
C ARG A 17 -22.30 -20.90 9.77
N GLN A 18 -21.99 -21.75 10.76
CA GLN A 18 -22.94 -22.10 11.84
C GLN A 18 -23.38 -20.88 12.65
N PHE A 19 -22.47 -19.93 12.90
CA PHE A 19 -22.81 -18.68 13.59
C PHE A 19 -23.71 -17.77 12.75
N LEU A 20 -23.43 -17.63 11.44
CA LEU A 20 -24.28 -16.86 10.51
C LEU A 20 -25.68 -17.45 10.35
N GLU A 21 -25.77 -18.78 10.35
CA GLU A 21 -27.03 -19.52 10.33
C GLU A 21 -27.76 -19.50 11.69
N LYS A 22 -27.19 -18.82 12.70
CA LYS A 22 -27.70 -18.76 14.09
C LYS A 22 -27.85 -20.13 14.76
N ALA A 23 -27.14 -21.15 14.25
CA ALA A 23 -27.11 -22.49 14.83
C ALA A 23 -26.30 -22.54 16.13
N ILE A 24 -25.39 -21.58 16.33
CA ILE A 24 -24.60 -21.41 17.55
C ILE A 24 -24.68 -19.96 18.04
N SER A 25 -24.67 -19.78 19.36
CA SER A 25 -24.66 -18.46 19.98
C SER A 25 -23.29 -17.78 19.87
N ARG A 26 -23.26 -16.46 20.12
CA ARG A 26 -22.00 -15.69 20.16
C ARG A 26 -21.01 -16.29 21.18
N ARG A 27 -21.48 -16.71 22.36
CA ARG A 27 -20.62 -17.31 23.39
C ARG A 27 -20.03 -18.63 22.91
N GLU A 28 -20.85 -19.51 22.34
CA GLU A 28 -20.38 -20.79 21.79
C GLU A 28 -19.40 -20.60 20.63
N PHE A 29 -19.63 -19.60 19.78
CA PHE A 29 -18.70 -19.25 18.71
C PHE A 29 -17.33 -18.85 19.26
N ILE A 30 -17.29 -18.01 20.30
CA ILE A 30 -16.05 -17.60 20.99
C ILE A 30 -15.33 -18.82 21.59
N ASP A 31 -16.06 -19.66 22.31
CA ASP A 31 -15.48 -20.82 23.00
C ASP A 31 -14.91 -21.86 22.03
N GLN A 32 -15.58 -22.06 20.88
CA GLN A 32 -15.08 -22.94 19.83
C GLN A 32 -13.89 -22.34 19.09
N LEU A 33 -13.89 -21.02 18.85
CA LEU A 33 -12.77 -20.32 18.22
C LEU A 33 -11.50 -20.33 19.09
N LYS A 34 -11.63 -20.19 20.42
CA LYS A 34 -10.50 -20.31 21.37
C LYS A 34 -9.78 -21.68 21.24
N LYS A 35 -10.51 -22.75 20.89
CA LYS A 35 -9.96 -24.10 20.69
C LYS A 35 -9.22 -24.30 19.37
N LEU A 36 -9.32 -23.33 18.45
CA LEU A 36 -8.66 -23.34 17.14
C LEU A 36 -7.26 -22.70 17.17
N ARG A 37 -6.77 -22.29 18.34
CA ARG A 37 -5.39 -21.79 18.50
C ARG A 37 -4.37 -22.82 18.02
N LEU A 38 -3.38 -22.33 17.29
CA LEU A 38 -2.30 -23.14 16.72
C LEU A 38 -0.96 -22.67 17.29
N ARG A 39 -0.01 -23.60 17.41
CA ARG A 39 1.39 -23.29 17.71
C ARG A 39 2.24 -23.69 16.52
N ASP A 40 3.03 -22.76 16.01
CA ASP A 40 3.91 -23.03 14.87
C ASP A 40 5.21 -23.74 15.31
N SER A 41 6.03 -24.12 14.32
CA SER A 41 7.34 -24.77 14.54
C SER A 41 8.35 -23.88 15.28
N LEU A 42 8.14 -22.56 15.26
CA LEU A 42 8.93 -21.57 15.99
C LEU A 42 8.39 -21.31 17.41
N GLY A 43 7.35 -22.04 17.82
CA GLY A 43 6.75 -21.96 19.14
C GLY A 43 5.80 -20.78 19.36
N ARG A 44 5.49 -19.99 18.32
CA ARG A 44 4.56 -18.85 18.38
C ARG A 44 3.11 -19.31 18.39
N PHE A 45 2.26 -18.61 19.12
CA PHE A 45 0.82 -18.87 19.13
C PHE A 45 0.12 -18.08 18.02
N TRP A 46 -0.79 -18.74 17.32
CA TRP A 46 -1.57 -18.21 16.21
C TRP A 46 -3.06 -18.35 16.48
N MET A 47 -3.84 -17.34 16.09
CA MET A 47 -5.30 -17.36 16.14
C MET A 47 -5.93 -16.56 15.00
N ILE A 48 -7.17 -16.89 14.66
CA ILE A 48 -7.97 -16.13 13.69
C ILE A 48 -8.91 -15.19 14.46
N GLY A 49 -8.95 -13.92 14.08
CA GLY A 49 -9.88 -12.94 14.67
C GLY A 49 -11.33 -13.23 14.29
N ALA A 50 -12.26 -13.23 15.27
CA ALA A 50 -13.68 -13.56 15.02
C ALA A 50 -14.36 -12.63 14.01
N GLN A 51 -14.08 -11.33 14.07
CA GLN A 51 -14.69 -10.34 13.19
C GLN A 51 -13.93 -10.20 11.86
N SER A 52 -12.60 -10.09 11.93
CA SER A 52 -11.77 -9.78 10.77
C SER A 52 -11.51 -10.99 9.89
N GLY A 53 -11.52 -12.20 10.46
CA GLY A 53 -11.09 -13.42 9.77
C GLY A 53 -9.61 -13.44 9.41
N LYS A 54 -8.82 -12.47 9.89
CA LYS A 54 -7.36 -12.38 9.65
C LYS A 54 -6.61 -13.21 10.68
N TRP A 55 -5.40 -13.63 10.33
CA TRP A 55 -4.46 -14.31 11.22
C TRP A 55 -3.72 -13.32 12.12
N TYR A 56 -3.51 -13.74 13.37
CA TYR A 56 -2.74 -13.01 14.37
C TYR A 56 -1.75 -13.97 15.01
N PHE A 57 -0.53 -13.51 15.25
CA PHE A 57 0.44 -14.22 16.08
C PHE A 57 0.76 -13.44 17.35
N PHE A 58 1.11 -14.15 18.42
CA PHE A 58 1.53 -13.54 19.67
C PHE A 58 3.05 -13.28 19.66
N ASP A 59 3.46 -12.02 19.80
CA ASP A 59 4.88 -11.61 19.80
C ASP A 59 5.54 -11.66 21.19
N GLY A 60 4.79 -12.07 22.22
CA GLY A 60 5.22 -12.09 23.62
C GLY A 60 4.65 -10.93 24.45
N ARG A 61 4.08 -9.91 23.79
CA ARG A 61 3.43 -8.76 24.43
C ARG A 61 2.02 -8.54 23.87
N ASP A 62 1.89 -8.51 22.55
CA ASP A 62 0.70 -8.16 21.81
C ASP A 62 0.38 -9.20 20.72
N TRP A 63 -0.86 -9.20 20.23
CA TRP A 63 -1.26 -9.98 19.07
C TRP A 63 -1.16 -9.12 17.82
N VAL A 64 -0.32 -9.56 16.88
CA VAL A 64 0.02 -8.81 15.67
C VAL A 64 -0.60 -9.50 14.47
N VAL A 65 -1.32 -8.74 13.64
CA VAL A 65 -1.85 -9.24 12.36
C VAL A 65 -0.68 -9.64 11.47
N SER A 66 -0.69 -10.87 10.98
CA SER A 66 0.32 -11.35 10.02
C SER A 66 -0.27 -12.46 9.19
N ASP A 67 0.24 -12.62 7.97
CA ASP A 67 0.01 -13.84 7.21
C ASP A 67 0.70 -15.01 7.92
N PRO A 68 0.06 -16.18 8.00
CA PRO A 68 0.68 -17.37 8.54
C PRO A 68 1.91 -17.71 7.70
N PRO A 69 3.00 -18.22 8.30
CA PRO A 69 4.14 -18.69 7.53
C PRO A 69 3.60 -19.70 6.52
N SER A 70 3.70 -19.35 5.24
CA SER A 70 3.28 -20.23 4.17
C SER A 70 4.19 -21.44 4.24
N GLU A 71 3.64 -22.55 4.75
CA GLU A 71 4.22 -23.89 4.55
C GLU A 71 4.37 -24.20 3.05
N ASP A 72 3.75 -23.39 2.18
CA ASP A 72 3.86 -23.51 0.74
C ASP A 72 3.71 -22.16 0.03
N SER A 73 4.78 -21.37 0.07
CA SER A 73 5.16 -20.62 -1.11
C SER A 73 6.67 -20.69 -1.15
N GLY A 74 7.24 -21.64 -1.89
CA GLY A 74 8.68 -21.80 -2.06
C GLY A 74 9.39 -20.60 -2.71
N ARG A 75 8.82 -19.38 -2.58
CA ARG A 75 9.29 -18.12 -3.12
C ARG A 75 9.15 -16.99 -2.09
N VAL A 76 10.24 -16.26 -1.88
CA VAL A 76 10.36 -15.06 -1.03
C VAL A 76 10.69 -13.86 -1.92
N LYS A 77 9.99 -12.74 -1.74
CA LYS A 77 10.30 -11.49 -2.45
C LYS A 77 11.43 -10.75 -1.74
N CYS A 78 12.48 -10.41 -2.47
CA CYS A 78 13.56 -9.56 -1.98
C CYS A 78 13.03 -8.15 -1.71
N LEU A 79 13.24 -7.63 -0.50
CA LEU A 79 12.83 -6.27 -0.13
C LEU A 79 13.68 -5.17 -0.78
N GLY A 80 14.90 -5.51 -1.21
CA GLY A 80 15.82 -4.58 -1.88
C GLY A 80 15.47 -4.33 -3.35
N CYS A 81 15.14 -5.38 -4.10
CA CYS A 81 14.93 -5.28 -5.55
C CYS A 81 13.57 -5.78 -6.05
N GLY A 82 12.76 -6.42 -5.20
CA GLY A 82 11.45 -6.95 -5.56
C GLY A 82 11.46 -8.30 -6.30
N LEU A 83 12.63 -8.89 -6.55
CA LEU A 83 12.76 -10.19 -7.22
C LEU A 83 12.22 -11.32 -6.34
N GLU A 84 11.49 -12.25 -6.94
CA GLU A 84 11.09 -13.51 -6.29
C GLU A 84 12.28 -14.48 -6.30
N ASN A 85 12.70 -14.93 -5.12
CA ASN A 85 13.78 -15.88 -4.89
C ASN A 85 13.21 -17.12 -4.22
N GLU A 86 13.90 -18.27 -4.27
CA GLU A 86 13.45 -19.45 -3.54
C GLU A 86 13.46 -19.21 -2.03
N SER A 87 12.58 -19.88 -1.29
CA SER A 87 12.41 -19.64 0.16
C SER A 87 13.60 -20.09 1.02
N ASP A 88 14.46 -20.94 0.47
CA ASP A 88 15.71 -21.39 1.08
C ASP A 88 16.92 -20.53 0.71
N ALA A 89 16.81 -19.68 -0.33
CA ALA A 89 17.89 -18.83 -0.82
C ALA A 89 18.45 -17.92 0.29
N GLU A 90 19.76 -17.99 0.51
CA GLU A 90 20.45 -17.20 1.54
C GLU A 90 20.58 -15.73 1.14
N ALA A 91 20.70 -15.47 -0.15
CA ALA A 91 20.83 -14.14 -0.75
C ALA A 91 20.00 -14.04 -2.03
N CYS A 92 19.60 -12.81 -2.38
CA CYS A 92 18.85 -12.55 -3.59
C CYS A 92 19.70 -12.80 -4.85
N ALA A 93 19.18 -13.59 -5.79
CA ALA A 93 19.84 -13.89 -7.07
C ALA A 93 20.03 -12.66 -7.98
N GLY A 94 19.24 -11.60 -7.77
CA GLY A 94 19.32 -10.37 -8.57
C GLY A 94 20.29 -9.33 -8.01
N CYS A 95 20.22 -9.05 -6.70
CA CYS A 95 20.98 -7.96 -6.09
C CYS A 95 21.96 -8.39 -4.98
N GLY A 96 21.96 -9.66 -4.58
CA GLY A 96 22.87 -10.18 -3.55
C GLY A 96 22.49 -9.86 -2.10
N GLU A 97 21.35 -9.22 -1.83
CA GLU A 97 20.88 -8.91 -0.48
C GLU A 97 20.53 -10.18 0.33
N PRO A 98 20.94 -10.30 1.61
CA PRO A 98 20.62 -11.44 2.46
C PRO A 98 19.11 -11.53 2.74
N LEU A 99 18.53 -12.72 2.55
CA LEU A 99 17.08 -12.95 2.69
C LEU A 99 16.66 -13.56 4.04
N LYS A 100 17.62 -14.08 4.83
CA LYS A 100 17.37 -14.67 6.16
C LYS A 100 17.92 -13.79 7.27
N GLU A 101 17.05 -13.09 7.96
CA GLU A 101 17.38 -12.52 9.27
C GLU A 101 17.22 -13.62 10.34
N LYS A 102 18.32 -13.97 11.03
CA LYS A 102 18.29 -14.94 12.14
C LYS A 102 17.36 -14.38 13.23
N ALA A 103 16.16 -14.94 13.33
CA ALA A 103 15.25 -14.71 14.45
C ALA A 103 15.89 -15.20 15.75
N ALA A 104 16.63 -14.32 16.41
CA ALA A 104 17.16 -14.55 17.73
C ALA A 104 16.07 -14.26 18.76
N ALA A 105 15.74 -15.32 19.50
CA ALA A 105 15.19 -15.33 20.85
C ALA A 105 13.71 -14.90 21.05
N CYS A 106 12.87 -15.92 21.32
CA CYS A 106 11.86 -15.80 22.38
C CYS A 106 11.62 -17.17 23.04
N ASN A 107 12.42 -17.48 24.07
CA ASN A 107 12.09 -18.49 25.09
C ASN A 107 11.48 -17.74 26.27
N ARG A 108 10.15 -17.66 26.36
CA ARG A 108 9.42 -17.48 27.62
C ARG A 108 8.08 -18.19 27.49
N GLU A 109 7.96 -19.30 28.20
CA GLU A 109 6.68 -19.93 28.53
C GLU A 109 5.89 -18.92 29.38
N GLY A 110 4.83 -18.36 28.79
CA GLY A 110 3.91 -17.45 29.47
C GLY A 110 2.51 -18.03 29.41
N GLU A 111 1.98 -18.38 30.58
CA GLU A 111 0.62 -18.85 30.80
C GLU A 111 -0.42 -17.87 30.22
N ALA A 112 -1.53 -18.44 29.72
CA ALA A 112 -2.61 -17.73 29.05
C ALA A 112 -3.21 -16.61 29.94
N SER A 113 -3.07 -15.37 29.48
CA SER A 113 -3.62 -14.18 30.13
C SER A 113 -5.06 -13.90 29.67
N PRO A 114 -5.93 -13.26 30.49
CA PRO A 114 -7.33 -12.94 30.17
C PRO A 114 -7.58 -12.05 28.93
N LEU A 115 -6.53 -11.63 28.23
CA LEU A 115 -6.55 -10.77 27.04
C LEU A 115 -7.10 -11.46 25.77
N ASP A 116 -7.35 -12.77 25.80
CA ASP A 116 -7.89 -13.53 24.67
C ASP A 116 -9.29 -13.07 24.20
N GLU A 117 -10.08 -12.45 25.07
CA GLU A 117 -11.46 -12.06 24.78
C GLU A 117 -11.57 -10.69 24.07
N GLU A 118 -10.66 -9.76 24.38
CA GLU A 118 -10.63 -8.42 23.80
C GLU A 118 -10.15 -8.45 22.32
N ILE A 119 -9.24 -9.37 22.02
CA ILE A 119 -8.60 -9.50 20.70
C ILE A 119 -9.53 -10.13 19.68
N LEU A 120 -10.48 -10.95 20.16
CA LEU A 120 -11.47 -11.57 19.31
C LEU A 120 -12.35 -10.55 18.58
N PHE A 121 -12.58 -9.39 19.20
CA PHE A 121 -13.47 -8.34 18.69
C PHE A 121 -12.78 -7.00 18.42
N LYS A 122 -11.45 -6.91 18.56
CA LYS A 122 -10.71 -5.68 18.29
C LYS A 122 -10.74 -5.38 16.79
N THR A 123 -11.40 -4.28 16.42
CA THR A 123 -11.25 -3.70 15.09
C THR A 123 -9.79 -3.30 14.90
N PRO A 124 -9.16 -3.61 13.76
CA PRO A 124 -7.79 -3.19 13.54
C PRO A 124 -7.76 -1.66 13.54
N ARG A 125 -6.96 -1.04 14.42
CA ARG A 125 -6.41 0.29 14.12
C ARG A 125 -5.54 0.08 12.89
N GLU A 126 -6.09 0.36 11.70
CA GLU A 126 -5.33 0.29 10.45
C GLU A 126 -4.31 1.43 10.46
N ASN A 127 -3.11 1.11 10.94
CA ASN A 127 -1.97 2.00 10.86
C ASN A 127 -1.48 1.99 9.41
N PHE A 128 -1.95 2.94 8.61
CA PHE A 128 -1.41 3.14 7.28
C PHE A 128 -0.03 3.81 7.41
N VAL A 129 1.02 3.09 6.98
CA VAL A 129 2.38 3.62 6.92
C VAL A 129 2.72 3.93 5.47
N LEU A 130 2.56 5.20 5.08
CA LEU A 130 2.99 5.68 3.77
C LEU A 130 4.51 5.82 3.77
N ARG A 131 5.21 4.86 3.14
CA ARG A 131 6.68 4.84 3.03
C ARG A 131 7.21 5.45 1.74
N ARG A 132 6.43 5.43 0.65
CA ARG A 132 6.90 5.86 -0.68
C ARG A 132 5.74 6.32 -1.54
N LEU A 133 5.94 7.45 -2.24
CA LEU A 133 5.08 7.89 -3.34
C LEU A 133 5.73 7.52 -4.67
N GLY A 134 4.94 6.92 -5.56
CA GLY A 134 5.40 6.58 -6.91
C GLY A 134 5.61 7.83 -7.75
N ALA A 135 6.84 8.07 -8.21
CA ALA A 135 7.16 9.23 -9.05
C ALA A 135 6.37 9.25 -10.37
N SER A 136 6.16 8.08 -10.98
CA SER A 136 5.32 7.93 -12.17
C SER A 136 3.86 8.28 -11.89
N SER A 137 3.29 7.78 -10.79
CA SER A 137 1.91 8.06 -10.41
C SER A 137 1.67 9.55 -10.18
N LEU A 138 2.59 10.23 -9.48
CA LEU A 138 2.49 11.67 -9.27
C LEU A 138 2.72 12.46 -10.56
N PHE A 139 3.65 12.02 -11.42
CA PHE A 139 3.88 12.64 -12.73
C PHE A 139 2.61 12.61 -13.60
N PHE A 140 1.92 11.47 -13.71
CA PHE A 140 0.70 11.37 -14.51
C PHE A 140 -0.48 12.10 -13.88
N PHE A 141 -0.58 12.11 -12.54
CA PHE A 141 -1.64 12.83 -11.84
C PHE A 141 -1.51 14.35 -12.03
N SER A 142 -0.36 14.93 -11.68
CA SER A 142 -0.12 16.36 -11.83
C SER A 142 -0.03 16.77 -13.30
N GLY A 143 0.56 15.91 -14.14
CA GLY A 143 0.61 16.09 -15.58
C GLY A 143 -0.80 16.12 -16.18
N GLY A 144 -1.71 15.24 -15.77
CA GLY A 144 -3.11 15.26 -16.21
C GLY A 144 -3.83 16.56 -15.86
N THR A 145 -3.62 17.08 -14.65
CA THR A 145 -4.11 18.42 -14.28
C THR A 145 -3.48 19.52 -15.14
N GLY A 146 -2.18 19.43 -15.40
CA GLY A 146 -1.45 20.36 -16.26
C GLY A 146 -1.91 20.34 -17.71
N LEU A 147 -2.29 19.17 -18.23
CA LEU A 147 -2.86 19.02 -19.57
C LEU A 147 -4.16 19.81 -19.71
N ILE A 148 -5.09 19.63 -18.76
CA ILE A 148 -6.39 20.30 -18.79
C ILE A 148 -6.20 21.81 -18.66
N LEU A 149 -5.42 22.26 -17.66
CA LEU A 149 -5.18 23.68 -17.43
C LEU A 149 -4.43 24.32 -18.61
N GLY A 150 -3.46 23.60 -19.16
CA GLY A 150 -2.68 24.02 -20.32
C GLY A 150 -3.52 24.17 -21.58
N ILE A 151 -4.47 23.27 -21.83
CA ILE A 151 -5.43 23.38 -22.94
C ILE A 151 -6.28 24.64 -22.78
N VAL A 152 -6.83 24.89 -21.59
CA VAL A 152 -7.71 26.04 -21.34
C VAL A 152 -6.94 27.36 -21.49
N LEU A 153 -5.78 27.48 -20.85
CA LEU A 153 -4.95 28.68 -20.92
C LEU A 153 -4.36 28.89 -22.32
N GLY A 154 -3.95 27.82 -22.98
CA GLY A 154 -3.46 27.84 -24.36
C GLY A 154 -4.53 28.29 -25.33
N ALA A 155 -5.74 27.73 -25.24
CA ALA A 155 -6.88 28.14 -26.07
C ALA A 155 -7.19 29.63 -25.87
N PHE A 156 -7.22 30.08 -24.62
CA PHE A 156 -7.46 31.49 -24.29
C PHE A 156 -6.36 32.40 -24.84
N ALA A 157 -5.09 32.05 -24.68
CA ALA A 157 -3.96 32.83 -25.18
C ALA A 157 -3.90 32.86 -26.71
N GLY A 158 -4.27 31.77 -27.39
CA GLY A 158 -4.29 31.70 -28.85
C GLY A 158 -5.46 32.43 -29.49
N ALA A 159 -6.63 32.42 -28.84
CA ALA A 159 -7.84 33.08 -29.35
C ALA A 159 -7.93 34.56 -28.96
N SER A 160 -7.14 35.03 -27.99
CA SER A 160 -7.16 36.41 -27.50
C SER A 160 -5.87 37.17 -27.80
N ASP A 161 -6.00 38.49 -28.02
CA ASP A 161 -4.86 39.42 -28.13
C ASP A 161 -4.32 39.86 -26.76
N PHE A 162 -4.83 39.28 -25.67
CA PHE A 162 -4.52 39.67 -24.30
C PHE A 162 -3.02 39.51 -23.97
N PHE A 163 -2.36 38.56 -24.63
CA PHE A 163 -0.93 38.26 -24.46
C PHE A 163 -0.06 38.70 -25.65
N SER A 164 -0.44 39.76 -26.38
CA SER A 164 0.33 40.29 -27.51
C SER A 164 1.79 40.65 -27.16
N GLY A 165 2.09 40.98 -25.90
CA GLY A 165 3.47 41.16 -25.41
C GLY A 165 4.28 39.86 -25.36
N LEU A 166 3.63 38.72 -25.09
CA LEU A 166 4.25 37.40 -25.09
C LEU A 166 4.52 36.93 -26.53
N ALA A 167 3.68 37.33 -27.49
CA ALA A 167 3.83 37.04 -28.92
C ALA A 167 5.20 37.42 -29.49
N ARG A 168 5.86 38.44 -28.92
CA ARG A 168 7.21 38.89 -29.32
C ARG A 168 8.32 37.88 -28.98
N LEU A 169 8.07 36.94 -28.08
CA LEU A 169 8.97 35.85 -27.72
C LEU A 169 8.72 34.58 -28.54
N LEU A 170 7.60 34.51 -29.26
CA LEU A 170 7.25 33.38 -30.10
C LEU A 170 7.83 33.54 -31.52
N PRO A 171 8.15 32.43 -32.21
CA PRO A 171 8.54 32.48 -33.61
C PRO A 171 7.41 33.07 -34.47
N ASP A 172 7.79 33.76 -35.55
CA ASP A 172 6.86 34.50 -36.43
C ASP A 172 5.64 33.69 -36.90
N SER A 173 5.81 32.38 -37.04
CA SER A 173 4.78 31.42 -37.45
C SER A 173 3.64 31.29 -36.44
N LEU A 174 3.89 31.46 -35.13
CA LEU A 174 2.88 31.39 -34.09
C LEU A 174 2.27 32.75 -33.78
N GLY A 175 3.06 33.83 -33.91
CA GLY A 175 2.57 35.20 -33.72
C GLY A 175 1.48 35.59 -34.73
N THR A 176 1.61 35.13 -35.98
CA THR A 176 0.62 35.37 -37.05
C THR A 176 -0.70 34.61 -36.86
N LEU A 177 -0.73 33.59 -35.99
CA LEU A 177 -1.92 32.78 -35.72
C LEU A 177 -2.72 33.29 -34.53
N GLN A 178 -2.14 34.13 -33.68
CA GLN A 178 -2.80 34.65 -32.49
C GLN A 178 -4.02 35.52 -32.86
N GLY A 179 -5.08 35.44 -32.06
CA GLY A 179 -6.34 36.14 -32.31
C GLY A 179 -7.25 35.45 -33.33
N THR A 180 -6.82 34.32 -33.90
CA THR A 180 -7.64 33.50 -34.82
C THR A 180 -8.18 32.24 -34.14
N LEU A 181 -9.27 31.68 -34.69
CA LEU A 181 -9.78 30.37 -34.25
C LEU A 181 -8.71 29.27 -34.35
N MET A 182 -7.89 29.32 -35.41
CA MET A 182 -6.81 28.36 -35.64
C MET A 182 -5.69 28.53 -34.61
N GLY A 183 -5.39 29.76 -34.21
CA GLY A 183 -4.51 30.08 -33.09
C GLY A 183 -5.00 29.46 -31.79
N GLY A 184 -6.28 29.59 -31.46
CA GLY A 184 -6.87 28.95 -30.29
C GLY A 184 -6.60 27.44 -30.23
N ILE A 185 -6.77 26.72 -31.34
CA ILE A 185 -6.52 25.26 -31.39
C ILE A 185 -5.04 24.92 -31.25
N VAL A 186 -4.17 25.61 -32.01
CA VAL A 186 -2.72 25.34 -31.99
C VAL A 186 -2.13 25.62 -30.61
N PHE A 187 -2.48 26.76 -30.00
CA PHE A 187 -2.00 27.10 -28.68
C PHE A 187 -2.61 26.22 -27.58
N ALA A 188 -3.83 25.68 -27.75
CA ALA A 188 -4.39 24.70 -26.82
C ALA A 188 -3.58 23.41 -26.79
N VAL A 189 -3.17 22.88 -27.95
CA VAL A 189 -2.34 21.66 -28.03
C VAL A 189 -0.97 21.92 -27.43
N LEU A 190 -0.32 23.02 -27.80
CA LEU A 190 0.99 23.40 -27.27
C LEU A 190 0.94 23.64 -25.75
N GLY A 191 -0.08 24.37 -25.29
CA GLY A 191 -0.31 24.64 -23.89
C GLY A 191 -0.57 23.37 -23.09
N GLY A 192 -1.36 22.44 -23.63
CA GLY A 192 -1.61 21.13 -23.02
C GLY A 192 -0.35 20.29 -22.88
N LEU A 193 0.46 20.18 -23.94
CA LEU A 193 1.74 19.45 -23.91
C LEU A 193 2.71 20.09 -22.91
N LEU A 194 2.86 21.41 -22.95
CA LEU A 194 3.73 22.15 -22.03
C LEU A 194 3.26 21.99 -20.58
N GLY A 195 1.96 22.14 -20.33
CA GLY A 195 1.35 21.99 -19.02
C GLY A 195 1.52 20.58 -18.45
N PHE A 196 1.31 19.55 -19.27
CA PHE A 196 1.53 18.15 -18.88
C PHE A 196 2.97 17.90 -18.46
N VAL A 197 3.95 18.37 -19.26
CA VAL A 197 5.37 18.18 -18.97
C VAL A 197 5.80 18.96 -17.73
N LEU A 198 5.41 20.24 -17.61
CA LEU A 198 5.83 21.10 -16.50
C LEU A 198 5.23 20.63 -15.17
N LEU A 199 3.90 20.47 -15.08
CA LEU A 199 3.28 20.01 -13.84
C LEU A 199 3.61 18.55 -13.55
N GLY A 200 3.77 17.72 -14.58
CA GLY A 200 4.27 16.35 -14.43
C GLY A 200 5.65 16.32 -13.79
N ALA A 201 6.60 17.12 -14.29
CA ALA A 201 7.94 17.23 -13.74
C ALA A 201 7.93 17.73 -12.28
N ILE A 202 7.08 18.72 -11.95
CA ILE A 202 6.89 19.18 -10.57
C ILE A 202 6.39 18.04 -9.68
N GLY A 203 5.37 17.29 -10.13
CA GLY A 203 4.86 16.13 -9.38
C GLY A 203 5.91 15.05 -9.16
N CYS A 204 6.72 14.76 -10.18
CA CYS A 204 7.84 13.84 -10.08
C CYS A 204 8.87 14.31 -9.04
N LEU A 205 9.27 15.58 -9.10
CA LEU A 205 10.19 16.18 -8.14
C LEU A 205 9.63 16.11 -6.71
N GLN A 206 8.34 16.40 -6.54
CA GLN A 206 7.66 16.33 -5.26
C GLN A 206 7.62 14.90 -4.71
N ALA A 207 7.46 13.88 -5.56
CA ALA A 207 7.56 12.48 -5.17
C ALA A 207 8.97 12.13 -4.66
N HIS A 208 10.02 12.57 -5.37
CA HIS A 208 11.40 12.36 -4.95
C HIS A 208 11.72 13.06 -3.63
N LEU A 209 11.23 14.30 -3.46
CA LEU A 209 11.36 15.04 -2.22
C LEU A 209 10.71 14.28 -1.05
N PHE A 210 9.46 13.85 -1.22
CA PHE A 210 8.72 13.09 -0.22
C PHE A 210 9.43 11.77 0.13
N ASN A 211 9.93 11.06 -0.87
CA ASN A 211 10.66 9.81 -0.68
C ASN A 211 11.97 10.03 0.08
N GLY A 212 12.68 11.13 -0.17
CA GLY A 212 13.89 11.51 0.56
C GLY A 212 13.59 11.83 2.03
N ILE A 213 12.57 12.64 2.29
CA ILE A 213 12.14 12.97 3.67
C ILE A 213 11.69 11.70 4.40
N SER A 214 10.88 10.86 3.75
CA SER A 214 10.39 9.61 4.34
C SER A 214 11.50 8.62 4.65
N ALA A 215 12.59 8.61 3.87
CA ALA A 215 13.76 7.78 4.13
C ALA A 215 14.49 8.19 5.42
N VAL A 216 14.51 9.49 5.76
CA VAL A 216 15.15 10.01 6.98
C VAL A 216 14.26 9.80 8.21
N VAL A 217 12.94 10.00 8.05
CA VAL A 217 11.97 9.97 9.17
C VAL A 217 11.45 8.55 9.46
N GLY A 218 11.64 7.59 8.55
CA GLY A 218 11.10 6.23 8.68
C GLY A 218 9.64 6.09 8.24
N GLY A 219 9.12 7.09 7.52
CA GLY A 219 7.75 7.17 7.00
C GLY A 219 6.76 7.90 7.92
N PHE A 220 5.64 8.33 7.36
CA PHE A 220 4.58 9.01 8.11
C PHE A 220 3.56 7.96 8.60
N ARG A 221 3.36 7.87 9.92
CA ARG A 221 2.33 7.02 10.52
C ARG A 221 1.05 7.83 10.67
N VAL A 222 0.00 7.47 9.92
CA VAL A 222 -1.34 8.02 10.12
C VAL A 222 -2.12 7.05 10.98
N THR A 223 -2.49 7.49 12.19
CA THR A 223 -3.43 6.78 13.05
C THR A 223 -4.81 7.36 12.77
N LEU A 224 -5.65 6.63 12.03
CA LEU A 224 -7.06 6.98 11.91
C LEU A 224 -7.78 6.37 13.12
N ASP A 225 -8.26 7.22 14.03
CA ASP A 225 -9.26 6.81 15.01
C ASP A 225 -10.61 6.74 14.26
N GLN A 226 -11.11 5.51 14.07
CA GLN A 226 -12.49 5.24 13.66
C GLN A 226 -13.34 4.97 14.90
#